data_AF-A0A8T7K2I3-F1
#
_entry.id   AF-A0A8T7K2I3-F1
#
_cell.length_a   1.000
_cell.length_b   1.000
_cell.length_c   1.000
_cell.angle_alpha   90.00
_cell.angle_beta   90.00
_cell.angle_gamma   90.00
#
_symmetry.space_group_name_H-M   'P 1'
#
loop_
_entity.id
_entity.type
_entity.pdbx_description
1 polymer ?
#
loop_
_entity_poly.entity_id
_entity_poly.type
_entity_poly.pdbx_seq_one_letter_code
_entity_poly.pdbx_strand_id
1 'polypeptide(L)'
;MKRLRVFSMILIMTSLACYTTTAPPLSGTPENQPTVDQSIAPEAIVSTVTIQTASVNSSASTLLYISGTTHIESKPQTWPDVDAYLAFLQQVTALGMKWSVGADIGWLEGEPRAAELIQASEALGVQWDVHTHSPQDRAKAAYLITQMGGHPNSVVSGMLVSEFDAIGPQTYQGFTWTPQVLWGGTNCPGHRPGCDDLAAGVWIPLSAEQYTTHNPSGQYIRVGGGTHQLEDG
;
A
#
# COMPACT_ATOMS: atom_id res chain seq x y z
N MET A 1 -8.96 59.46 -2.32
CA MET A 1 -10.00 59.19 -3.35
C MET A 1 -10.03 57.70 -3.66
N LYS A 2 -11.24 57.12 -3.58
CA LYS A 2 -11.73 55.85 -4.16
C LYS A 2 -11.02 54.52 -3.82
N ARG A 3 -11.58 53.85 -2.80
CA ARG A 3 -11.67 52.38 -2.70
C ARG A 3 -12.45 51.85 -3.89
N LEU A 4 -11.96 50.81 -4.57
CA LEU A 4 -12.76 50.03 -5.51
C LEU A 4 -12.86 48.59 -4.98
N ARG A 5 -14.01 48.30 -4.38
CA ARG A 5 -14.49 46.94 -4.14
C ARG A 5 -15.13 46.48 -5.45
N VAL A 6 -14.68 45.37 -6.00
CA VAL A 6 -15.39 44.69 -7.09
C VAL A 6 -16.03 43.43 -6.50
N PHE A 7 -17.35 43.50 -6.37
CA PHE A 7 -18.24 42.34 -6.30
C PHE A 7 -18.33 41.73 -7.71
N SER A 8 -18.12 40.43 -7.84
CA SER A 8 -18.60 39.61 -8.95
C SER A 8 -18.85 38.21 -8.39
N MET A 9 -20.09 37.90 -8.05
CA MET A 9 -21.12 37.30 -8.90
C MET A 9 -20.97 35.77 -8.94
N ILE A 10 -21.80 35.15 -8.10
CA ILE A 10 -22.07 33.72 -8.01
C ILE A 10 -22.66 33.25 -9.35
N LEU A 11 -22.11 32.17 -9.91
CA LEU A 11 -22.79 31.35 -10.90
C LEU A 11 -22.72 29.89 -10.45
N ILE A 12 -23.81 29.45 -9.83
CA ILE A 12 -24.09 28.04 -9.52
C ILE A 12 -24.55 27.39 -10.82
N MET A 13 -23.74 26.49 -11.37
CA MET A 13 -24.14 25.59 -12.45
C MET A 13 -24.38 24.22 -11.85
N THR A 14 -25.64 23.94 -11.53
CA THR A 14 -26.15 22.60 -11.22
C THR A 14 -26.40 21.85 -12.52
N SER A 15 -25.55 20.87 -12.84
CA SER A 15 -25.88 19.84 -13.83
C SER A 15 -26.40 18.60 -13.11
N LEU A 16 -27.71 18.37 -13.18
CA LEU A 16 -28.30 17.05 -12.99
C LEU A 16 -27.88 16.17 -14.16
N ALA A 17 -27.14 15.09 -13.91
CA ALA A 17 -27.01 13.99 -14.84
C ALA A 17 -27.79 12.79 -14.28
N CYS A 18 -28.88 12.45 -14.94
CA CYS A 18 -29.69 11.28 -14.66
C CYS A 18 -28.88 9.99 -14.89
N TYR A 19 -28.90 9.11 -13.90
CA TYR A 19 -28.47 7.72 -14.04
C TYR A 19 -29.37 6.99 -15.06
N THR A 20 -28.75 6.26 -15.99
CA THR A 20 -29.38 5.10 -16.63
C THR A 20 -28.38 3.94 -16.63
N THR A 21 -28.72 2.91 -15.86
CA THR A 21 -28.04 1.63 -15.81
C THR A 21 -28.62 0.72 -16.91
N THR A 22 -27.79 0.28 -17.85
CA THR A 22 -28.08 -0.90 -18.68
C THR A 22 -26.81 -1.71 -18.86
N ALA A 23 -26.71 -2.83 -18.13
CA ALA A 23 -25.72 -3.86 -18.38
C ALA A 23 -26.07 -4.63 -19.67
N PRO A 24 -25.11 -5.00 -20.52
CA PRO A 24 -25.37 -5.84 -21.68
C PRO A 24 -25.53 -7.33 -21.28
N PRO A 25 -26.37 -8.11 -21.97
CA PRO A 25 -26.57 -9.53 -21.66
C PRO A 25 -25.41 -10.40 -22.18
N LEU A 26 -24.98 -11.35 -21.35
CA LEU A 26 -24.09 -12.45 -21.73
C LEU A 26 -24.78 -13.35 -22.77
N SER A 27 -24.25 -13.37 -23.98
CA SER A 27 -24.66 -14.28 -25.05
C SER A 27 -23.83 -15.55 -24.98
N GLY A 28 -24.50 -16.70 -24.80
CA GLY A 28 -23.90 -18.02 -24.88
C GLY A 28 -23.63 -18.46 -26.31
N THR A 29 -22.63 -19.32 -26.47
CA THR A 29 -22.34 -20.07 -27.71
C THR A 29 -21.65 -21.39 -27.33
N PRO A 30 -21.73 -22.43 -28.18
CA PRO A 30 -22.21 -23.74 -27.77
C PRO A 30 -21.13 -24.79 -27.55
N GLU A 31 -21.56 -25.78 -26.77
CA GLU A 31 -21.06 -27.13 -26.61
C GLU A 31 -20.52 -27.75 -27.91
N ASN A 32 -19.23 -28.12 -27.90
CA ASN A 32 -18.61 -29.00 -28.89
C ASN A 32 -17.95 -30.16 -28.13
N GLN A 33 -18.65 -31.29 -28.10
CA GLN A 33 -18.19 -32.57 -27.58
C GLN A 33 -17.43 -33.34 -28.67
N PRO A 34 -16.26 -33.92 -28.37
CA PRO A 34 -15.76 -35.08 -29.09
C PRO A 34 -15.99 -36.36 -28.29
N THR A 35 -16.63 -37.31 -28.95
CA THR A 35 -16.81 -38.70 -28.52
C THR A 35 -15.45 -39.41 -28.42
N VAL A 36 -15.16 -40.06 -27.28
CA VAL A 36 -14.13 -41.10 -27.18
C VAL A 36 -14.73 -42.31 -26.49
N ASP A 37 -14.50 -43.46 -27.12
CA ASP A 37 -15.00 -44.79 -26.83
C ASP A 37 -14.30 -45.45 -25.62
N GLN A 38 -14.89 -46.56 -25.19
CA GLN A 38 -14.84 -47.24 -23.89
C GLN A 38 -13.49 -47.70 -23.29
N SER A 39 -13.58 -47.94 -21.97
CA SER A 39 -12.99 -49.08 -21.21
C SER A 39 -11.58 -48.96 -20.62
N ILE A 40 -11.47 -48.47 -19.37
CA ILE A 40 -10.60 -49.05 -18.30
C ILE A 40 -11.29 -48.85 -16.92
N ALA A 41 -11.29 -49.90 -16.10
CA ALA A 41 -11.97 -50.03 -14.79
C ALA A 41 -11.43 -49.07 -13.68
N PRO A 42 -12.25 -48.73 -12.66
CA PRO A 42 -11.80 -47.87 -11.57
C PRO A 42 -11.24 -48.69 -10.38
N GLU A 43 -9.96 -48.51 -10.07
CA GLU A 43 -9.43 -48.80 -8.73
C GLU A 43 -9.71 -47.59 -7.82
N ALA A 44 -10.69 -47.74 -6.93
CA ALA A 44 -10.99 -46.76 -5.91
C ALA A 44 -10.01 -46.91 -4.74
N ILE A 45 -9.00 -46.03 -4.66
CA ILE A 45 -8.27 -45.81 -3.41
C ILE A 45 -9.08 -44.81 -2.59
N VAL A 46 -9.90 -45.33 -1.68
CA VAL A 46 -10.63 -44.54 -0.69
C VAL A 46 -9.65 -44.13 0.42
N SER A 47 -9.03 -42.96 0.27
CA SER A 47 -8.38 -42.27 1.40
C SER A 47 -9.46 -41.67 2.29
N THR A 48 -9.86 -42.38 3.35
CA THR A 48 -10.67 -41.81 4.43
C THR A 48 -9.85 -40.79 5.21
N VAL A 49 -9.98 -39.51 4.85
CA VAL A 49 -9.61 -38.40 5.75
C VAL A 49 -10.70 -38.30 6.80
N THR A 50 -10.42 -38.81 8.00
CA THR A 50 -11.25 -38.55 9.17
C THR A 50 -11.09 -37.08 9.54
N ILE A 51 -12.04 -36.24 9.17
CA ILE A 51 -12.13 -34.88 9.72
C ILE A 51 -12.59 -35.03 11.17
N GLN A 52 -11.63 -35.03 12.09
CA GLN A 52 -11.91 -34.86 13.50
C GLN A 52 -12.37 -33.41 13.69
N THR A 53 -13.68 -33.19 13.81
CA THR A 53 -14.23 -31.90 14.23
C THR A 53 -13.73 -31.63 15.65
N ALA A 54 -12.71 -30.79 15.78
CA ALA A 54 -12.29 -30.25 17.06
C ALA A 54 -13.47 -29.48 17.68
N SER A 55 -13.84 -29.86 18.90
CA SER A 55 -14.79 -29.11 19.72
C SER A 55 -14.21 -27.71 19.97
N VAL A 56 -14.73 -26.69 19.30
CA VAL A 56 -14.33 -25.29 19.51
C VAL A 56 -14.99 -24.78 20.80
N ASN A 57 -14.36 -25.02 21.94
CA ASN A 57 -14.56 -24.17 23.12
C ASN A 57 -13.72 -22.90 22.93
N SER A 58 -14.22 -21.91 22.19
CA SER A 58 -13.54 -20.61 22.05
C SER A 58 -14.21 -19.53 22.91
N SER A 59 -13.87 -19.53 24.20
CA SER A 59 -13.88 -18.28 24.98
C SER A 59 -12.53 -17.54 24.87
N ALA A 60 -11.70 -17.90 23.88
CA ALA A 60 -10.51 -17.15 23.54
C ALA A 60 -10.93 -15.90 22.77
N SER A 61 -10.71 -14.73 23.36
CA SER A 61 -10.72 -13.45 22.66
C SER A 61 -9.93 -13.58 21.35
N THR A 62 -10.56 -13.31 20.21
CA THR A 62 -9.86 -13.19 18.94
C THR A 62 -8.89 -12.02 19.06
N LEU A 63 -7.59 -12.32 19.08
CA LEU A 63 -6.56 -11.29 19.11
C LEU A 63 -6.56 -10.55 17.76
N LEU A 64 -7.04 -9.31 17.77
CA LEU A 64 -7.00 -8.42 16.61
C LEU A 64 -5.69 -7.64 16.62
N TYR A 65 -4.87 -7.83 15.59
CA TYR A 65 -3.70 -7.00 15.34
C TYR A 65 -4.08 -5.91 14.34
N ILE A 66 -3.94 -4.64 14.75
CA ILE A 66 -4.11 -3.50 13.87
C ILE A 66 -2.74 -2.89 13.61
N SER A 67 -2.38 -2.82 12.34
CA SER A 67 -1.22 -2.08 11.86
C SER A 67 -1.68 -0.94 10.96
N GLY A 68 -1.07 0.23 11.11
CA GLY A 68 -1.29 1.36 10.22
C GLY A 68 0.02 1.90 9.68
N THR A 69 -0.08 2.67 8.62
CA THR A 69 1.07 3.35 8.02
C THR A 69 0.61 4.64 7.36
N THR A 70 1.54 5.59 7.31
CA THR A 70 1.33 6.98 6.92
C THR A 70 2.50 7.45 6.10
N HIS A 71 2.24 8.31 5.13
CA HIS A 71 3.26 8.90 4.28
C HIS A 71 3.33 10.40 4.49
N ILE A 72 4.55 10.92 4.60
CA ILE A 72 4.83 12.36 4.60
C ILE A 72 5.37 12.76 3.24
N GLU A 73 4.62 13.62 2.56
CA GLU A 73 4.86 14.02 1.18
C GLU A 73 5.92 15.12 1.07
N SER A 74 6.57 15.25 -0.10
CA SER A 74 7.57 16.29 -0.36
C SER A 74 7.05 17.73 -0.25
N LYS A 75 5.73 17.95 -0.30
CA LYS A 75 5.10 19.28 -0.34
C LYS A 75 4.97 19.88 1.06
N PRO A 76 5.61 21.03 1.37
CA PRO A 76 5.58 21.61 2.72
C PRO A 76 4.19 21.98 3.23
N GLN A 77 3.23 22.21 2.32
CA GLN A 77 1.85 22.57 2.69
C GLN A 77 1.09 21.41 3.35
N THR A 78 1.59 20.18 3.21
CA THR A 78 0.98 18.96 3.77
C THR A 78 1.83 18.34 4.86
N TRP A 79 2.90 18.99 5.30
CA TRP A 79 3.75 18.46 6.36
C TRP A 79 3.00 18.45 7.69
N PRO A 80 3.14 17.36 8.48
CA PRO A 80 2.52 17.31 9.79
C PRO A 80 3.18 18.32 10.72
N ASP A 81 2.39 18.88 11.64
CA ASP A 81 2.96 19.49 12.84
C ASP A 81 3.65 18.39 13.66
N VAL A 82 4.95 18.52 13.91
CA VAL A 82 5.78 17.48 14.50
C VAL A 82 5.30 17.07 15.89
N ASP A 83 4.90 18.04 16.72
CA ASP A 83 4.45 17.80 18.09
C ASP A 83 3.09 17.08 18.09
N ALA A 84 2.13 17.56 17.30
CA ALA A 84 0.83 16.93 17.17
C ALA A 84 0.93 15.51 16.61
N TYR A 85 1.84 15.28 15.66
CA TYR A 85 2.02 13.98 15.05
C TYR A 85 2.72 12.99 15.98
N LEU A 86 3.73 13.42 16.75
CA LEU A 86 4.31 12.60 17.81
C LEU A 86 3.28 12.23 18.89
N ALA A 87 2.43 13.18 19.30
CA ALA A 87 1.37 12.91 20.26
C ALA A 87 0.37 11.87 19.72
N PHE A 88 0.02 11.95 18.43
CA PHE A 88 -0.80 10.94 17.77
C PHE A 88 -0.12 9.56 17.78
N LEU A 89 1.15 9.47 17.35
CA LEU A 89 1.91 8.22 17.33
C LEU A 89 2.02 7.60 18.73
N GLN A 90 2.26 8.43 19.76
CA GLN A 90 2.27 7.98 21.15
C GLN A 90 0.91 7.41 21.59
N GLN A 91 -0.19 8.06 21.20
CA GLN A 91 -1.52 7.59 21.54
C GLN A 91 -1.84 6.24 20.88
N VAL A 92 -1.60 6.10 19.58
CA VAL A 92 -1.94 4.85 18.86
C VAL A 92 -1.03 3.70 19.28
N THR A 93 0.26 3.95 19.52
CA THR A 93 1.19 2.91 20.03
C THR A 93 0.82 2.47 21.45
N ALA A 94 0.36 3.38 22.31
CA ALA A 94 -0.13 3.04 23.66
C ALA A 94 -1.39 2.16 23.63
N LEU A 95 -2.19 2.22 22.55
CA LEU A 95 -3.32 1.30 22.31
C LEU A 95 -2.89 -0.07 21.77
N GLY A 96 -1.58 -0.30 21.60
CA GLY A 96 -1.02 -1.56 21.09
C GLY A 96 -0.97 -1.64 19.57
N MET A 97 -1.31 -0.57 18.84
CA MET A 97 -1.20 -0.54 17.38
C MET A 97 0.26 -0.57 16.96
N LYS A 98 0.55 -1.30 15.89
CA LYS A 98 1.85 -1.23 15.21
C LYS A 98 1.77 -0.18 14.11
N TRP A 99 2.79 0.65 13.99
CA TRP A 99 2.78 1.74 13.04
C TRP A 99 4.07 1.80 12.26
N SER A 100 3.99 2.20 10.99
CA SER A 100 5.15 2.64 10.22
C SER A 100 4.91 4.00 9.58
N VAL A 101 6.01 4.71 9.28
CA VAL A 101 5.98 6.01 8.61
C VAL A 101 6.95 5.98 7.46
N GLY A 102 6.49 6.34 6.27
CA GLY A 102 7.35 6.66 5.14
C GLY A 102 7.42 8.17 4.95
N ALA A 103 8.58 8.70 4.59
CA ALA A 103 8.70 10.12 4.24
C ALA A 103 9.47 10.31 2.93
N ASP A 104 8.92 11.14 2.06
CA ASP A 104 9.51 11.50 0.77
C ASP A 104 10.69 12.46 0.95
N ILE A 105 11.52 12.55 -0.09
CA ILE A 105 12.83 13.20 0.00
C ILE A 105 12.74 14.68 0.35
N GLY A 106 11.70 15.37 -0.13
CA GLY A 106 11.49 16.79 0.16
C GLY A 106 11.26 17.06 1.64
N TRP A 107 10.58 16.16 2.37
CA TRP A 107 10.40 16.30 3.81
C TRP A 107 11.69 15.99 4.57
N LEU A 108 12.36 14.88 4.22
CA LEU A 108 13.62 14.48 4.86
C LEU A 108 14.69 15.56 4.76
N GLU A 109 14.79 16.25 3.63
CA GLU A 109 15.79 17.32 3.45
C GLU A 109 15.33 18.68 3.99
N GLY A 110 14.03 18.87 4.21
CA GLY A 110 13.44 20.19 4.37
C GLY A 110 12.82 20.49 5.73
N GLU A 111 12.39 19.48 6.49
CA GLU A 111 11.83 19.68 7.84
C GLU A 111 12.97 19.76 8.88
N PRO A 112 13.19 20.93 9.53
CA PRO A 112 14.28 21.09 10.49
C PRO A 112 14.23 20.14 11.69
N ARG A 113 13.03 19.65 12.04
CA ARG A 113 12.80 18.71 13.14
C ARG A 113 12.62 17.26 12.67
N ALA A 114 13.01 16.93 11.43
CA ALA A 114 12.85 15.57 10.90
C ALA A 114 13.55 14.52 11.77
N ALA A 115 14.78 14.82 12.20
CA ALA A 115 15.54 13.93 13.10
C ALA A 115 14.88 13.74 14.47
N GLU A 116 14.27 14.79 15.01
CA GLU A 116 13.53 14.71 16.27
C GLU A 116 12.32 13.77 16.13
N LEU A 117 11.52 13.95 15.08
CA LEU A 117 10.36 13.08 14.80
C LEU A 117 10.79 11.62 14.62
N ILE A 118 11.82 11.37 13.81
CA ILE A 118 12.32 10.02 13.54
C ILE A 118 12.75 9.33 14.84
N GLN A 119 13.64 9.95 15.61
CA GLN A 119 14.15 9.35 16.85
C GLN A 119 13.06 9.12 17.89
N ALA A 120 12.20 10.11 18.11
CA ALA A 120 11.14 10.01 19.11
C ALA A 120 10.08 8.97 18.73
N SER A 121 9.71 8.88 17.45
CA SER A 121 8.77 7.86 16.97
C SER A 121 9.35 6.45 17.02
N GLU A 122 10.62 6.26 16.70
CA GLU A 122 11.28 4.95 16.84
C GLU A 122 11.35 4.48 18.29
N ALA A 123 11.57 5.39 19.25
CA ALA A 123 11.54 5.07 20.66
C ALA A 123 10.16 4.57 21.13
N LEU A 124 9.09 4.90 20.41
CA LEU A 124 7.73 4.38 20.62
C LEU A 124 7.48 3.03 19.91
N GLY A 125 8.45 2.54 19.12
CA GLY A 125 8.34 1.32 18.33
C GLY A 125 7.71 1.51 16.95
N VAL A 126 7.63 2.75 16.47
CA VAL A 126 7.25 3.05 15.07
C VAL A 126 8.39 2.66 14.14
N GLN A 127 8.06 2.03 13.02
CA GLN A 127 9.05 1.67 11.99
C GLN A 127 9.13 2.73 10.91
N TRP A 128 10.29 2.89 10.27
CA TRP A 128 10.47 3.82 9.17
C TRP A 128 10.58 3.10 7.83
N ASP A 129 9.61 3.34 6.95
CA ASP A 129 9.56 2.83 5.58
C ASP A 129 10.34 3.76 4.64
N VAL A 130 10.84 3.21 3.53
CA VAL A 130 11.45 4.03 2.47
C VAL A 130 10.37 4.39 1.45
N HIS A 131 9.85 5.60 1.56
CA HIS A 131 8.82 6.14 0.68
C HIS A 131 9.40 7.21 -0.25
N THR A 132 9.37 7.00 -1.56
CA THR A 132 9.76 8.05 -2.53
C THR A 132 8.96 7.95 -3.83
N HIS A 133 8.64 9.09 -4.42
CA HIS A 133 8.00 9.18 -5.74
C HIS A 133 8.98 9.04 -6.92
N SER A 134 10.26 8.90 -6.62
CA SER A 134 11.36 8.82 -7.56
C SER A 134 12.24 7.62 -7.20
N PRO A 135 12.43 6.65 -8.12
CA PRO A 135 13.25 5.46 -7.85
C PRO A 135 14.69 5.77 -7.44
N GLN A 136 15.26 6.87 -7.95
CA GLN A 136 16.64 7.27 -7.69
C GLN A 136 16.85 7.77 -6.25
N ASP A 137 15.78 8.17 -5.56
CA ASP A 137 15.87 8.77 -4.23
C ASP A 137 15.77 7.75 -3.10
N ARG A 138 15.41 6.49 -3.35
CA ARG A 138 15.14 5.51 -2.28
C ARG A 138 16.35 5.22 -1.40
N ALA A 139 17.51 4.97 -2.01
CA ALA A 139 18.75 4.77 -1.24
C ALA A 139 19.16 6.04 -0.46
N LYS A 140 18.88 7.21 -1.01
CA LYS A 140 19.11 8.50 -0.33
C LYS A 140 18.17 8.70 0.84
N ALA A 141 16.88 8.39 0.69
CA ALA A 141 15.90 8.45 1.77
C ALA A 141 16.27 7.51 2.92
N ALA A 142 16.61 6.26 2.61
CA ALA A 142 17.12 5.30 3.60
C ALA A 142 18.38 5.82 4.31
N TYR A 143 19.32 6.38 3.56
CA TYR A 143 20.52 6.99 4.11
C TYR A 143 20.19 8.16 5.06
N LEU A 144 19.29 9.07 4.67
CA LEU A 144 18.89 10.22 5.49
C LEU A 144 18.19 9.79 6.78
N ILE A 145 17.26 8.85 6.72
CA ILE A 145 16.62 8.27 7.92
C ILE A 145 17.70 7.75 8.87
N THR A 146 18.70 7.03 8.35
CA THR A 146 19.84 6.53 9.13
C THR A 146 20.67 7.66 9.74
N GLN A 147 21.01 8.70 8.97
CA GLN A 147 21.76 9.86 9.47
C GLN A 147 20.99 10.62 10.56
N MET A 148 19.67 10.59 10.49
CA MET A 148 18.78 11.21 11.46
C MET A 148 18.57 10.36 12.72
N GLY A 149 19.23 9.20 12.83
CA GLY A 149 19.16 8.32 14.00
C GLY A 149 18.05 7.27 13.95
N GLY A 150 17.41 7.10 12.79
CA GLY A 150 16.45 6.04 12.55
C GLY A 150 17.05 4.76 11.95
N HIS A 151 16.20 3.78 11.72
CA HIS A 151 16.49 2.46 11.15
C HIS A 151 15.51 2.18 10.01
N PRO A 152 15.83 2.58 8.76
CA PRO A 152 14.94 2.31 7.63
C PRO A 152 14.78 0.79 7.47
N ASN A 153 13.54 0.34 7.37
CA ASN A 153 13.24 -1.06 7.08
C ASN A 153 13.36 -1.34 5.57
N SER A 154 13.02 -2.56 5.15
CA SER A 154 13.09 -3.00 3.75
C SER A 154 11.80 -2.80 2.96
N VAL A 155 10.86 -1.98 3.47
CA VAL A 155 9.62 -1.62 2.79
C VAL A 155 9.90 -0.45 1.84
N VAL A 156 9.45 -0.60 0.58
CA VAL A 156 9.36 0.48 -0.39
C VAL A 156 7.90 0.86 -0.63
N SER A 157 7.62 2.17 -0.68
CA SER A 157 6.33 2.73 -1.09
C SER A 157 6.51 4.01 -1.92
N GLY A 158 5.41 4.63 -2.38
CA GLY A 158 5.46 5.82 -3.26
C GLY A 158 5.75 5.50 -4.73
N MET A 159 5.65 4.24 -5.11
CA MET A 159 6.14 3.70 -6.38
C MET A 159 5.05 3.50 -7.45
N LEU A 160 5.47 3.45 -8.72
CA LEU A 160 4.61 2.94 -9.80
C LEU A 160 4.74 1.41 -9.91
N VAL A 161 3.65 0.75 -10.35
CA VAL A 161 3.65 -0.69 -10.63
C VAL A 161 4.69 -1.08 -11.67
N SER A 162 4.86 -0.24 -12.70
CA SER A 162 5.85 -0.43 -13.76
C SER A 162 7.31 -0.46 -13.28
N GLU A 163 7.57 -0.11 -12.02
CA GLU A 163 8.92 -0.08 -11.47
C GLU A 163 9.34 -1.40 -10.84
N PHE A 164 8.43 -2.37 -10.63
CA PHE A 164 8.71 -3.57 -9.81
C PHE A 164 9.85 -4.42 -10.35
N ASP A 165 9.93 -4.59 -11.66
CA ASP A 165 10.96 -5.42 -12.29
C ASP A 165 12.35 -4.79 -12.23
N ALA A 166 12.43 -3.49 -11.96
CA ALA A 166 13.69 -2.75 -11.79
C ALA A 166 14.13 -2.63 -10.33
N ILE A 167 13.40 -3.25 -9.39
CA ILE A 167 13.74 -3.21 -7.97
C ILE A 167 14.91 -4.15 -7.70
N GLY A 168 15.85 -3.65 -6.89
CA GLY A 168 17.09 -4.32 -6.55
C GLY A 168 17.78 -3.58 -5.40
N PRO A 169 18.93 -4.07 -4.92
CA PRO A 169 19.81 -3.32 -4.03
C PRO A 169 20.15 -1.95 -4.64
N GLN A 170 20.06 -0.91 -3.83
CA GLN A 170 20.32 0.47 -4.26
C GLN A 170 21.37 1.12 -3.39
N THR A 171 22.16 2.02 -3.97
CA THR A 171 23.29 2.64 -3.29
C THR A 171 23.25 4.16 -3.37
N TYR A 172 23.66 4.81 -2.28
CA TYR A 172 23.83 6.25 -2.19
C TYR A 172 25.02 6.58 -1.30
N GLN A 173 26.02 7.30 -1.81
CA GLN A 173 27.23 7.67 -1.05
C GLN A 173 27.91 6.49 -0.32
N GLY A 174 27.93 5.30 -0.94
CA GLY A 174 28.50 4.08 -0.34
C GLY A 174 27.58 3.37 0.67
N PHE A 175 26.46 3.98 1.08
CA PHE A 175 25.40 3.30 1.81
C PHE A 175 24.59 2.42 0.86
N THR A 176 24.29 1.18 1.26
CA THR A 176 23.49 0.24 0.48
C THR A 176 22.21 -0.09 1.23
N TRP A 177 21.08 0.05 0.56
CA TRP A 177 19.77 -0.34 1.06
C TRP A 177 19.13 -1.35 0.12
N THR A 178 18.51 -2.39 0.67
CA THR A 178 17.91 -3.47 -0.12
C THR A 178 16.43 -3.60 0.22
N PRO A 179 15.52 -3.27 -0.71
CA PRO A 179 14.09 -3.49 -0.53
C PRO A 179 13.77 -4.99 -0.50
N GLN A 180 12.69 -5.34 0.18
CA GLN A 180 12.15 -6.71 0.26
C GLN A 180 10.62 -6.71 0.17
N VAL A 181 9.97 -5.65 0.62
CA VAL A 181 8.51 -5.51 0.64
C VAL A 181 8.09 -4.33 -0.23
N LEU A 182 7.19 -4.56 -1.19
CA LEU A 182 6.59 -3.56 -2.06
C LEU A 182 5.22 -3.23 -1.50
N TRP A 183 5.08 -2.09 -0.83
CA TRP A 183 3.81 -1.70 -0.25
C TRP A 183 3.06 -0.72 -1.16
N GLY A 184 1.87 -1.16 -1.58
CA GLY A 184 0.99 -0.42 -2.48
C GLY A 184 1.62 -0.19 -3.86
N GLY A 185 1.31 0.96 -4.44
CA GLY A 185 1.80 1.38 -5.74
C GLY A 185 0.66 1.77 -6.68
N THR A 186 0.98 2.55 -7.71
CA THR A 186 -0.02 3.04 -8.65
C THR A 186 0.31 2.61 -10.07
N ASN A 187 -0.72 2.32 -10.86
CA ASN A 187 -0.60 2.02 -12.28
C ASN A 187 -0.24 3.27 -13.09
N CYS A 188 -0.49 4.48 -12.56
CA CYS A 188 -0.10 5.73 -13.17
C CYS A 188 0.13 6.86 -12.17
N PRO A 189 0.97 7.87 -12.53
CA PRO A 189 1.30 8.97 -11.64
C PRO A 189 0.08 9.74 -11.13
N GLY A 190 0.15 10.14 -9.85
CA GLY A 190 -0.74 11.13 -9.24
C GLY A 190 -2.12 10.62 -8.83
N HIS A 191 -2.30 9.31 -8.61
CA HIS A 191 -3.55 8.74 -8.07
C HIS A 191 -4.81 9.20 -8.84
N ARG A 192 -4.72 9.34 -10.17
CA ARG A 192 -5.88 9.70 -10.99
C ARG A 192 -6.90 8.56 -10.96
N PRO A 193 -8.20 8.80 -11.21
CA PRO A 193 -9.20 7.75 -11.23
C PRO A 193 -8.77 6.55 -12.10
N GLY A 194 -8.76 5.35 -11.51
CA GLY A 194 -8.29 4.12 -12.14
C GLY A 194 -6.79 3.86 -12.08
N CYS A 195 -5.98 4.73 -11.46
CA CYS A 195 -4.56 4.50 -11.25
C CYS A 195 -4.25 3.67 -10.01
N ASP A 196 -5.12 3.64 -9.00
CA ASP A 196 -4.84 2.97 -7.74
C ASP A 196 -4.78 1.44 -7.89
N ASP A 197 -3.87 0.81 -7.18
CA ASP A 197 -3.87 -0.64 -7.02
C ASP A 197 -5.00 -1.07 -6.07
N LEU A 198 -6.03 -1.68 -6.64
CA LEU A 198 -7.18 -2.18 -5.89
C LEU A 198 -6.94 -3.56 -5.27
N ALA A 199 -5.81 -4.20 -5.52
CA ALA A 199 -5.49 -5.48 -4.92
C ALA A 199 -5.34 -5.34 -3.40
N ALA A 200 -5.90 -6.30 -2.67
CA ALA A 200 -5.81 -6.41 -1.22
C ALA A 200 -5.23 -7.78 -0.87
N GLY A 201 -4.22 -7.79 0.02
CA GLY A 201 -3.56 -9.02 0.48
C GLY A 201 -2.05 -8.95 0.41
N VAL A 202 -1.43 -10.12 0.59
CA VAL A 202 0.03 -10.31 0.57
C VAL A 202 0.37 -11.44 -0.39
N TRP A 203 1.23 -11.18 -1.35
CA TRP A 203 1.67 -12.18 -2.33
C TRP A 203 3.01 -11.80 -2.93
N ILE A 204 3.69 -12.73 -3.59
CA ILE A 204 4.88 -12.45 -4.39
C ILE A 204 4.45 -12.24 -5.84
N PRO A 205 4.67 -11.07 -6.48
CA PRO A 205 4.22 -10.82 -7.85
C PRO A 205 5.10 -11.56 -8.87
N LEU A 206 4.51 -11.91 -10.02
CA LEU A 206 5.22 -12.55 -11.13
C LEU A 206 6.11 -11.58 -11.92
N SER A 207 5.59 -10.40 -12.24
CA SER A 207 6.30 -9.27 -12.89
C SER A 207 5.54 -7.97 -12.62
N ALA A 208 6.01 -6.83 -13.14
CA ALA A 208 5.26 -5.58 -13.13
C ALA A 208 3.94 -5.67 -13.92
N GLU A 209 3.93 -6.29 -15.11
CA GLU A 209 2.72 -6.43 -15.93
C GLU A 209 1.72 -7.44 -15.34
N GLN A 210 2.22 -8.45 -14.63
CA GLN A 210 1.43 -9.50 -14.01
C GLN A 210 1.50 -9.40 -12.48
N TYR A 211 1.48 -8.17 -11.95
CA TYR A 211 1.74 -7.90 -10.54
C TYR A 211 0.68 -8.44 -9.59
N THR A 212 -0.48 -8.89 -10.05
CA THR A 212 -1.51 -9.55 -9.24
C THR A 212 -1.40 -11.09 -9.25
N THR A 213 -0.55 -11.65 -10.10
CA THR A 213 -0.31 -13.10 -10.20
C THR A 213 0.74 -13.52 -9.19
N HIS A 214 0.44 -14.53 -8.37
CA HIS A 214 1.40 -15.04 -7.39
C HIS A 214 2.49 -15.90 -8.04
N ASN A 215 3.76 -15.61 -7.72
CA ASN A 215 4.93 -16.38 -8.08
C ASN A 215 5.66 -16.89 -6.82
N PRO A 216 5.56 -18.18 -6.46
CA PRO A 216 6.18 -18.70 -5.24
C PRO A 216 7.73 -18.65 -5.26
N SER A 217 8.34 -18.45 -6.42
CA SER A 217 9.80 -18.37 -6.60
C SER A 217 10.31 -16.93 -6.71
N GLY A 218 9.43 -15.93 -6.63
CA GLY A 218 9.84 -14.52 -6.74
C GLY A 218 10.54 -14.00 -5.47
N GLN A 219 11.21 -12.86 -5.62
CA GLN A 219 12.07 -12.30 -4.57
C GLN A 219 11.35 -11.34 -3.61
N TYR A 220 10.32 -10.63 -4.10
CA TYR A 220 9.72 -9.51 -3.37
C TYR A 220 8.33 -9.85 -2.85
N ILE A 221 8.03 -9.43 -1.62
CA ILE A 221 6.68 -9.54 -1.07
C ILE A 221 5.93 -8.27 -1.46
N ARG A 222 4.78 -8.41 -2.09
CA ARG A 222 3.85 -7.32 -2.32
C ARG A 222 2.77 -7.31 -1.24
N VAL A 223 2.52 -6.13 -0.71
CA VAL A 223 1.38 -5.84 0.16
C VAL A 223 0.50 -4.86 -0.62
N GLY A 224 -0.73 -5.28 -0.95
CA GLY A 224 -1.63 -4.52 -1.81
C GLY A 224 -2.00 -3.12 -1.27
N GLY A 225 -2.54 -2.27 -2.13
CA GLY A 225 -2.96 -0.90 -1.79
C GLY A 225 -4.39 -0.81 -1.26
N GLY A 226 -5.28 -1.71 -1.71
CA GLY A 226 -6.70 -1.68 -1.37
C GLY A 226 -7.41 -0.39 -1.84
N THR A 227 -8.63 -0.15 -1.35
CA THR A 227 -9.36 1.08 -1.67
C THR A 227 -8.86 2.22 -0.78
N HIS A 228 -8.48 3.34 -1.39
CA HIS A 228 -8.13 4.57 -0.66
C HIS A 228 -9.36 5.37 -0.18
N GLN A 229 -10.57 4.92 -0.56
CA GLN A 229 -11.81 5.44 -0.01
C GLN A 229 -12.12 4.66 1.27
N LEU A 230 -12.13 5.36 2.40
CA LEU A 230 -12.92 4.91 3.54
C LEU A 230 -14.37 4.98 3.06
N GLU A 231 -15.12 3.87 3.10
CA GLU A 231 -16.57 3.97 2.96
C GLU A 231 -17.06 4.90 4.07
N ASP A 232 -17.58 6.06 3.71
CA ASP A 232 -18.24 6.96 4.65
C ASP A 232 -19.39 6.18 5.29
N GLY A 233 -19.20 5.74 6.54
CA GLY A 233 -20.24 5.17 7.39
C GLY A 233 -21.16 6.25 7.95
#